data_AF-A0AAV8WXR8-F1
#
_entry.id   AF-A0AAV8WXR8-F1
#
_cell.length_a   1.000
_cell.length_b   1.000
_cell.length_c   1.000
_cell.angle_alpha   90.00
_cell.angle_beta   90.00
_cell.angle_gamma   90.00
#
_symmetry.space_group_name_H-M   'P 1'
#
loop_
_entity.id
_entity.type
_entity.pdbx_description
1 polymer ?
#
loop_
_entity_poly.entity_id
_entity_poly.type
_entity_poly.pdbx_seq_one_letter_code
_entity_poly.pdbx_strand_id
1 'polypeptide(L)' 'MKIYRDRNQQEIGGERQHAAALYMACKHLPGPLLSSPGERAGMLVEAARTLERIGDKKRLQDCYKVMKTLGTNAVNN' A
#
# COMPACT_ATOMS: atom_id res chain seq x y z
N MET A 1 -34.86 11.71 7.14
CA MET A 1 -33.44 12.10 6.96
C MET A 1 -32.63 10.82 6.77
N LYS A 2 -32.07 10.56 5.58
CA LYS A 2 -31.40 9.30 5.22
C LYS A 2 -30.00 9.22 5.85
N ILE A 3 -29.90 8.66 7.06
CA ILE A 3 -28.62 8.41 7.76
C ILE A 3 -28.08 7.04 7.36
N TYR A 4 -27.70 6.84 6.10
CA TYR A 4 -27.06 5.58 5.64
C TYR A 4 -26.01 5.82 4.53
N ARG A 5 -25.47 7.04 4.44
CA ARG A 5 -24.57 7.42 3.33
C ARG A 5 -23.29 8.10 3.82
N ASP A 6 -22.68 7.54 4.88
CA ASP A 6 -21.35 8.02 5.31
C ASP A 6 -20.44 6.87 5.78
N ARG A 7 -21.01 5.83 6.41
CA ARG A 7 -20.21 4.71 6.95
C ARG A 7 -19.39 3.98 5.86
N ASN A 8 -19.96 3.80 4.67
CA ASN A 8 -19.27 3.19 3.53
C ASN A 8 -18.21 4.14 2.92
N GLN A 9 -18.44 5.46 2.97
CA GLN A 9 -17.49 6.43 2.42
C GLN A 9 -16.30 6.68 3.36
N GLN A 10 -16.49 6.55 4.67
CA GLN A 10 -15.41 6.51 5.66
C GLN A 10 -14.59 5.21 5.57
N GLU A 11 -15.22 4.07 5.28
CA GLU A 11 -14.52 2.80 5.04
C GLU A 11 -13.65 2.91 3.78
N ILE A 12 -14.22 3.33 2.64
CA ILE A 12 -13.47 3.54 1.38
C ILE A 12 -12.39 4.63 1.53
N GLY A 13 -12.68 5.68 2.30
CA GLY A 13 -11.72 6.75 2.61
C GLY A 13 -10.56 6.24 3.46
N GLY A 14 -10.86 5.47 4.50
CA GLY A 14 -9.90 4.84 5.40
C GLY A 14 -9.04 3.81 4.69
N GLU A 15 -9.61 2.99 3.82
CA GLU A 15 -8.90 2.02 2.98
C GLU A 15 -7.92 2.72 2.03
N ARG A 16 -8.36 3.80 1.38
CA ARG A 16 -7.48 4.61 0.52
C ARG A 16 -6.33 5.25 1.31
N GLN A 17 -6.59 5.73 2.52
CA GLN A 17 -5.57 6.29 3.41
C GLN A 17 -4.62 5.22 3.93
N HIS A 18 -5.14 4.05 4.28
CA HIS A 18 -4.36 2.90 4.73
C HIS A 18 -3.39 2.44 3.64
N ALA A 19 -3.88 2.23 2.42
CA ALA A 19 -3.03 1.89 1.28
C ALA A 19 -1.97 2.94 1.00
N ALA A 20 -2.31 4.23 1.11
CA ALA A 20 -1.36 5.32 0.92
C ALA A 20 -0.29 5.34 2.03
N ALA A 21 -0.67 5.10 3.29
CA ALA A 21 0.26 5.03 4.41
C ALA A 21 1.25 3.88 4.24
N LEU A 22 0.77 2.68 3.91
CA LEU A 22 1.62 1.51 3.62
C LEU A 22 2.57 1.76 2.44
N TYR A 23 2.06 2.35 1.36
CA TYR A 23 2.88 2.71 0.19
C TYR A 23 3.96 3.74 0.54
N MET A 24 3.59 4.82 1.25
CA MET A 24 4.53 5.86 1.67
C MET A 24 5.58 5.30 2.64
N ALA A 25 5.17 4.45 3.58
CA ALA A 25 6.09 3.72 4.45
C ALA A 25 7.11 2.96 3.59
N CYS A 26 6.68 2.14 2.63
CA CYS A 26 7.61 1.37 1.82
C CYS A 26 8.50 2.22 0.88
N LYS A 27 8.05 3.41 0.47
CA LYS A 27 8.80 4.35 -0.36
C LYS A 27 9.83 5.16 0.43
N HIS A 28 9.50 5.54 1.66
CA HIS A 28 10.32 6.44 2.49
C HIS A 28 11.10 5.73 3.58
N LEU A 29 10.80 4.47 3.89
CA LEU A 29 11.55 3.69 4.87
C LEU A 29 12.86 3.16 4.26
N PRO A 30 14.02 3.57 4.77
CA PRO A 30 15.30 3.00 4.37
C PRO A 30 15.34 1.51 4.72
N GLY A 31 16.03 0.71 3.87
CA GLY A 31 16.21 -0.75 4.01
C GLY A 31 16.36 -1.28 5.45
N PRO A 32 17.20 -0.65 6.30
CA PRO A 32 17.48 -1.11 7.66
C PRO A 32 16.36 -0.91 8.68
N LEU A 33 15.37 -0.05 8.42
CA LEU A 33 14.29 0.28 9.38
C LEU A 33 13.04 -0.61 9.21
N LEU A 34 13.03 -1.49 8.20
CA LEU A 34 12.01 -2.51 8.05
C LEU A 34 12.64 -3.85 8.41
N SER A 35 12.08 -4.55 9.40
CA SER A 35 12.75 -5.63 10.13
C SER A 35 13.09 -6.85 9.27
N SER A 36 12.57 -6.94 8.03
CA SER A 36 12.96 -7.94 7.03
C SER A 36 12.44 -7.57 5.63
N PRO A 37 13.10 -8.02 4.54
CA PRO A 37 12.58 -7.88 3.18
C PRO A 37 11.17 -8.47 3.00
N GLY A 38 10.82 -9.52 3.76
CA GLY A 38 9.49 -10.13 3.77
C GLY A 38 8.39 -9.25 4.39
N GLU A 39 8.72 -8.44 5.41
CA GLU A 39 7.76 -7.54 6.07
C GLU A 39 7.38 -6.39 5.13
N ARG A 40 8.38 -5.84 4.42
CA ARG A 40 8.17 -4.82 3.38
C ARG A 40 7.32 -5.34 2.22
N ALA A 41 7.57 -6.57 1.77
CA ALA A 41 6.77 -7.20 0.73
C ALA A 41 5.31 -7.39 1.17
N GLY A 42 5.09 -7.86 2.41
CA GLY A 42 3.75 -8.00 2.99
C GLY A 42 2.99 -6.67 3.05
N MET A 43 3.64 -5.59 3.48
CA MET A 43 3.04 -4.26 3.53
C MET A 43 2.64 -3.73 2.14
N LEU A 44 3.46 -3.96 1.11
CA LEU A 44 3.12 -3.57 -0.26
C LEU A 44 2.02 -4.42 -0.88
N VAL A 45 1.97 -5.71 -0.54
CA VAL A 45 0.89 -6.61 -0.98
C VAL A 45 -0.44 -6.18 -0.36
N GLU A 46 -0.46 -5.82 0.93
CA GLU A 46 -1.66 -5.31 1.60
C GLU A 46 -2.10 -3.95 1.06
N ALA A 47 -1.15 -3.07 0.72
CA ALA A 47 -1.45 -1.82 0.02
C ALA A 47 -2.09 -2.09 -1.35
N ALA A 48 -1.50 -2.99 -2.15
CA ALA A 48 -2.00 -3.35 -3.48
C ALA A 48 -3.41 -3.96 -3.41
N ARG A 49 -3.66 -4.91 -2.51
CA ARG A 49 -4.98 -5.52 -2.29
C ARG A 49 -6.05 -4.48 -1.95
N THR A 50 -5.70 -3.53 -1.09
CA THR A 50 -6.62 -2.45 -0.71
C THR A 50 -6.93 -1.55 -1.90
N LEU A 51 -5.92 -1.22 -2.72
CA LEU A 51 -6.10 -0.42 -3.95
C LEU A 51 -6.93 -1.17 -5.01
N GLU A 52 -6.78 -2.48 -5.13
CA GLU A 52 -7.63 -3.32 -5.98
C GLU A 52 -9.09 -3.31 -5.53
N ARG A 53 -9.32 -3.46 -4.22
CA ARG A 53 -10.67 -3.46 -3.63
C ARG A 53 -11.41 -2.15 -3.89
N ILE A 54 -10.75 -1.00 -3.71
CA ILE A 54 -11.35 0.31 -3.96
C ILE A 54 -11.30 0.74 -5.44
N GLY A 55 -10.69 -0.05 -6.33
CA GLY A 55 -10.60 0.21 -7.77
C GLY A 55 -9.58 1.29 -8.18
N ASP A 56 -8.60 1.62 -7.34
CA ASP A 56 -7.60 2.67 -7.58
C ASP A 56 -6.42 2.13 -8.42
N LYS A 57 -6.70 1.90 -9.71
CA LYS A 57 -5.76 1.30 -10.67
C LYS A 57 -4.45 2.09 -10.83
N LYS A 58 -4.50 3.41 -10.70
CA LYS A 58 -3.32 4.28 -10.87
C LYS A 58 -2.31 4.01 -9.76
N ARG A 59 -2.75 4.08 -8.51
CA ARG A 59 -1.90 3.80 -7.34
C ARG A 59 -1.49 2.33 -7.29
N LEU A 60 -2.35 1.41 -7.74
CA LEU A 60 -2.02 -0.01 -7.83
C LEU A 60 -0.80 -0.25 -8.73
N GLN A 61 -0.76 0.38 -9.91
CA GLN A 61 0.41 0.29 -10.79
C GLN A 61 1.67 0.87 -10.15
N ASP A 62 1.57 1.99 -9.43
CA ASP A 62 2.70 2.55 -8.69
C ASP A 62 3.17 1.61 -7.57
N CYS A 63 2.25 0.92 -6.88
CA CYS A 63 2.56 -0.08 -5.86
C CYS A 63 3.34 -1.26 -6.46
N TYR A 64 2.92 -1.76 -7.63
CA TYR A 64 3.65 -2.81 -8.35
C TYR A 64 5.03 -2.37 -8.83
N LYS A 65 5.19 -1.12 -9.29
CA LYS A 65 6.50 -0.57 -9.66
C LYS A 65 7.43 -0.54 -8.46
N VAL A 66 6.97 -0.01 -7.33
CA VAL A 66 7.75 0.05 -6.08
C VAL A 66 8.12 -1.36 -5.60
N MET A 67 7.20 -2.32 -5.66
CA MET A 67 7.47 -3.72 -5.33
C MET A 67 8.57 -4.33 -6.21
N LYS A 68 8.55 -4.08 -7.53
CA LYS A 68 9.62 -4.51 -8.45
C LYS A 68 10.95 -3.85 -8.12
N THR A 69 10.97 -2.53 -7.93
CA THR A 69 12.19 -1.79 -7.58
C THR A 69 12.78 -2.28 -6.27
N LEU A 70 11.94 -2.54 -5.26
CA LEU A 70 12.38 -3.04 -3.96
C LEU A 70 12.85 -4.50 -4.02
N GLY A 71 12.19 -5.35 -4.79
CA GLY A 71 12.64 -6.73 -5.04
C GLY A 71 14.01 -6.77 -5.74
N THR A 72 14.29 -5.84 -6.64
CA THR A 72 15.61 -5.69 -7.28
C THR A 72 16.67 -5.13 -6.31
N ASN A 73 16.30 -4.29 -5.36
CA ASN A 73 17.21 -3.76 -4.33
C ASN A 73 17.41 -4.70 -3.13
N ALA A 74 16.65 -5.80 -3.05
CA ALA A 74 16.81 -6.82 -2.02
C ALA A 74 17.78 -7.94 -2.42
N VAL A 75 18.13 -8.05 -3.71
CA VAL A 75 19.03 -9.09 -4.26
C VAL A 75 20.47 -8.61 -4.48
N ASN A 76 20.78 -7.37 -4.12
CA ASN A 76 22.11 -6.77 -4.21
C ASN A 76 22.58 -6.28 -2.83
N ASN A 77 22.93 -7.23 -1.96
CA ASN A 77 23.94 -7.05 -0.91
C ASN A 77 24.75 -8.34 -0.79
#